data_AF-A0A820GHV1-F1
#
_entry.id   AF-A0A820GHV1-F1
#
_cell.length_a   1.000
_cell.length_b   1.000
_cell.length_c   1.000
_cell.angle_alpha   90.00
_cell.angle_beta   90.00
_cell.angle_gamma   90.00
#
_symmetry.space_group_name_H-M   'P 1'
#
loop_
_entity.id
_entity.type
_entity.pdbx_description
1 polymer ?
#
loop_
_entity_poly.entity_id
_entity_poly.type
_entity_poly.pdbx_seq_one_letter_code
_entity_poly.pdbx_strand_id
1 'polypeptide(L)'
;MEMENNETQYFEVHLPEYEQIINDELDDIINSYDRFKQTINEQKENPQNNLLIEQINQWETNSIEIIQKKAKDCRDIVIKSSQTFINDIENKFNDLNEKIKEIHQESELNETNLNYLKNQLIEMTEELNNPPNISIQKDTQSFINEISVISSKKPKFNKWKQTAITAAGGNRRGQKLNLVNYPFGIFIDKKKNVFIADSHNHRVVEWKCNAKEGQIIAGGNGKGNQLDQLNRPTDVIYDQQNDSTIIADY
;
A
#
# COMPACT_ATOMS: atom_id res chain seq x y z
N MET A 1 -79.91 18.42 8.93
CA MET A 1 -80.17 18.32 7.49
C MET A 1 -79.15 19.10 6.64
N GLU A 2 -78.69 20.30 7.03
CA GLU A 2 -77.67 21.03 6.23
C GLU A 2 -76.22 20.51 6.41
N MET A 3 -75.86 19.89 7.54
CA MET A 3 -74.49 19.38 7.75
C MET A 3 -74.21 18.05 7.00
N GLU A 4 -75.19 17.14 6.92
CA GLU A 4 -75.04 15.89 6.14
C GLU A 4 -74.98 16.14 4.62
N ASN A 5 -75.70 17.15 4.11
CA ASN A 5 -75.62 17.53 2.70
C ASN A 5 -74.25 18.13 2.34
N ASN A 6 -73.62 18.90 3.24
CA ASN A 6 -72.31 19.50 2.98
C ASN A 6 -71.17 18.46 3.00
N GLU A 7 -71.22 17.45 3.86
CA GLU A 7 -70.22 16.37 3.86
C GLU A 7 -70.37 15.49 2.61
N THR A 8 -71.59 15.12 2.23
CA THR A 8 -71.84 14.30 1.04
C THR A 8 -71.44 15.05 -0.24
N GLN A 9 -71.69 16.36 -0.32
CA GLN A 9 -71.31 17.20 -1.44
C GLN A 9 -69.80 17.49 -1.49
N TYR A 10 -69.11 17.54 -0.34
CA TYR A 10 -67.64 17.64 -0.29
C TYR A 10 -66.96 16.35 -0.76
N PHE A 11 -67.50 15.19 -0.38
CA PHE A 11 -67.01 13.88 -0.83
C PHE A 11 -67.22 13.68 -2.34
N GLU A 12 -68.38 14.05 -2.91
CA GLU A 12 -68.63 13.93 -4.35
C GLU A 12 -67.74 14.85 -5.21
N VAL A 13 -67.33 16.01 -4.69
CA VAL A 13 -66.49 16.98 -5.43
C VAL A 13 -65.01 16.62 -5.39
N HIS A 14 -64.51 15.98 -4.32
CA HIS A 14 -63.10 15.61 -4.17
C HIS A 14 -62.78 14.14 -4.45
N LEU A 15 -63.79 13.26 -4.59
CA LEU A 15 -63.61 11.86 -5.03
C LEU A 15 -62.82 11.75 -6.36
N PRO A 16 -63.13 12.54 -7.41
CA PRO A 16 -62.45 12.43 -8.69
C PRO A 16 -60.97 12.83 -8.63
N GLU A 17 -60.63 13.84 -7.83
CA GLU A 17 -59.25 14.27 -7.61
C GLU A 17 -58.46 13.20 -6.85
N TYR A 18 -59.07 12.57 -5.85
CA TYR A 18 -58.48 11.48 -5.10
C TYR A 18 -58.29 10.21 -5.95
N GLU A 19 -59.28 9.85 -6.78
CA GLU A 19 -59.17 8.76 -7.75
C GLU A 19 -58.08 9.02 -8.79
N GLN A 20 -57.92 10.27 -9.24
CA GLN A 20 -56.86 10.65 -10.16
C GLN A 20 -55.47 10.49 -9.52
N ILE A 21 -55.28 10.94 -8.28
CA ILE A 21 -54.02 10.76 -7.54
C ILE A 21 -53.67 9.27 -7.39
N ILE A 22 -54.64 8.43 -7.05
CA ILE A 22 -54.41 6.98 -6.93
C ILE A 22 -54.04 6.35 -8.27
N ASN A 23 -54.68 6.78 -9.37
CA ASN A 23 -54.36 6.27 -10.70
C ASN A 23 -52.96 6.71 -11.16
N ASP A 24 -52.57 7.95 -10.87
CA ASP A 24 -51.23 8.45 -11.17
C ASP A 24 -50.17 7.69 -10.35
N GLU A 25 -50.41 7.42 -9.07
CA GLU A 25 -49.54 6.58 -8.23
C GLU A 25 -49.44 5.14 -8.76
N LEU A 26 -50.55 4.58 -9.24
CA LEU A 26 -50.57 3.25 -9.84
C LEU A 26 -49.76 3.20 -11.14
N ASP A 27 -49.86 4.22 -11.99
CA ASP A 27 -49.08 4.33 -13.21
C ASP A 27 -47.57 4.45 -12.92
N ASP A 28 -47.18 5.20 -11.88
CA ASP A 28 -45.79 5.27 -11.42
C ASP A 28 -45.27 3.92 -10.93
N ILE A 29 -46.10 3.15 -10.22
CA ILE A 29 -45.78 1.79 -9.79
C ILE A 29 -45.63 0.85 -10.99
N ILE A 30 -46.52 0.92 -11.97
CA ILE A 30 -46.46 0.10 -13.19
C ILE A 30 -45.19 0.42 -13.98
N ASN A 31 -44.88 1.70 -14.16
CA ASN A 31 -43.64 2.12 -14.81
C ASN A 31 -42.39 1.62 -14.07
N SER A 32 -42.41 1.66 -12.74
CA SER A 32 -41.33 1.14 -11.91
C SER A 32 -41.19 -0.38 -12.02
N TYR A 33 -42.31 -1.10 -12.09
CA TYR A 33 -42.35 -2.54 -12.30
C TYR A 33 -41.79 -2.95 -13.66
N ASP A 34 -42.17 -2.25 -14.73
CA ASP A 34 -41.68 -2.54 -16.08
C ASP A 34 -40.17 -2.29 -16.20
N ARG A 35 -39.68 -1.20 -15.60
CA ARG A 35 -38.23 -0.94 -15.49
C ARG A 35 -37.52 -2.06 -14.74
N PHE A 36 -38.05 -2.50 -13.59
CA PHE A 36 -37.45 -3.58 -12.82
C PHE A 36 -37.41 -4.90 -13.60
N LYS A 37 -38.50 -5.25 -14.29
CA LYS A 37 -38.58 -6.43 -15.15
C LYS A 37 -37.57 -6.37 -16.30
N GLN A 38 -37.40 -5.19 -16.91
CA GLN A 38 -36.38 -4.97 -17.93
C GLN A 38 -34.98 -5.19 -17.36
N THR A 39 -34.65 -4.61 -16.21
CA THR A 39 -33.35 -4.81 -15.54
C THR A 39 -33.07 -6.29 -15.23
N ILE A 40 -34.08 -7.05 -14.77
CA ILE A 40 -33.93 -8.49 -14.55
C ILE A 40 -33.61 -9.23 -15.85
N ASN A 41 -34.31 -8.92 -16.94
CA ASN A 41 -34.09 -9.58 -18.22
C ASN A 41 -32.71 -9.25 -18.78
N GLU A 42 -32.27 -8.00 -18.71
CA GLU A 42 -30.93 -7.57 -19.13
C GLU A 42 -29.83 -8.28 -18.33
N GLN A 43 -29.99 -8.43 -17.00
CA GLN A 43 -29.04 -9.17 -16.17
C GLN A 43 -29.06 -10.68 -16.43
N LYS A 44 -30.21 -11.26 -16.82
CA LYS A 44 -30.30 -12.67 -17.22
C LYS A 44 -29.64 -12.94 -18.56
N GLU A 45 -29.82 -12.04 -19.54
CA GLU A 45 -29.24 -12.17 -20.86
C GLU A 45 -27.74 -11.89 -20.85
N ASN A 46 -27.29 -10.93 -20.05
CA ASN A 46 -25.87 -10.63 -19.87
C ASN A 46 -25.50 -10.44 -18.38
N PRO A 47 -25.12 -11.52 -17.67
CA PRO A 47 -24.71 -11.46 -16.27
C PRO A 47 -23.50 -10.55 -16.00
N GLN A 48 -22.73 -10.18 -17.02
CA GLN A 48 -21.58 -9.27 -16.91
C GLN A 48 -22.00 -7.81 -16.71
N ASN A 49 -23.24 -7.43 -17.05
CA ASN A 49 -23.81 -6.10 -16.80
C ASN A 49 -24.25 -5.89 -15.34
N ASN A 50 -23.86 -6.79 -14.44
CA ASN A 50 -24.11 -6.64 -13.02
C ASN A 50 -23.17 -5.59 -12.42
N LEU A 51 -23.72 -4.63 -11.67
CA LEU A 51 -22.97 -3.56 -11.00
C LEU A 51 -21.82 -4.06 -10.11
N LEU A 52 -21.95 -5.24 -9.48
CA LEU A 52 -20.89 -5.84 -8.67
C LEU A 52 -19.74 -6.35 -9.54
N ILE A 53 -20.04 -6.88 -10.72
CA ILE A 53 -19.03 -7.32 -11.69
C ILE A 53 -18.28 -6.11 -12.26
N GLU A 54 -18.99 -5.02 -12.57
CA GLU A 54 -18.35 -3.77 -12.97
C GLU A 54 -17.40 -3.22 -11.89
N GLN A 55 -17.78 -3.30 -10.61
CA GLN A 55 -16.91 -2.91 -9.50
C GLN A 55 -15.65 -3.79 -9.43
N ILE A 56 -15.78 -5.11 -9.60
CA ILE A 56 -14.64 -6.03 -9.65
C ILE A 56 -13.70 -5.66 -10.82
N ASN A 57 -14.25 -5.43 -12.02
CA ASN A 57 -13.48 -5.05 -13.21
C ASN A 57 -12.72 -3.74 -13.01
N GLN A 58 -13.32 -2.76 -12.33
CA GLN A 58 -12.66 -1.51 -11.97
C GLN A 58 -11.51 -1.75 -10.98
N TRP A 59 -11.71 -2.59 -9.96
CA TRP A 59 -10.65 -2.93 -9.00
C TRP A 59 -9.49 -3.69 -9.65
N GLU A 60 -9.78 -4.61 -10.57
CA GLU A 60 -8.78 -5.33 -11.35
C GLU A 60 -7.94 -4.36 -12.19
N THR A 61 -8.60 -3.49 -12.96
CA THR A 61 -7.94 -2.49 -13.81
C THR A 61 -7.03 -1.58 -12.99
N ASN A 62 -7.55 -1.02 -11.89
CA ASN A 62 -6.77 -0.18 -10.98
C ASN A 62 -5.54 -0.90 -10.41
N SER A 63 -5.68 -2.19 -10.07
CA SER A 63 -4.58 -2.99 -9.54
C SER A 63 -3.50 -3.23 -10.58
N ILE A 64 -3.89 -3.57 -11.81
CA ILE A 64 -2.97 -3.77 -12.93
C ILE A 64 -2.20 -2.48 -13.22
N GLU A 65 -2.86 -1.33 -13.25
CA GLU A 65 -2.23 -0.03 -13.48
C GLU A 65 -1.16 0.29 -12.42
N ILE A 66 -1.47 0.05 -11.14
CA ILE A 66 -0.52 0.27 -10.04
C ILE A 66 0.72 -0.62 -10.21
N ILE A 67 0.53 -1.90 -10.57
CA ILE A 67 1.63 -2.86 -10.79
C ILE A 67 2.50 -2.41 -11.96
N GLN A 68 1.88 -2.04 -13.07
CA GLN A 68 2.59 -1.56 -14.27
C GLN A 68 3.39 -0.29 -13.97
N LYS A 69 2.81 0.66 -13.22
CA LYS A 69 3.47 1.88 -12.81
C LYS A 69 4.69 1.60 -11.94
N LYS A 70 4.55 0.77 -10.90
CA LYS A 70 5.68 0.36 -10.05
C LYS A 70 6.79 -0.31 -10.86
N ALA A 71 6.44 -1.20 -11.77
CA ALA A 71 7.41 -1.86 -12.64
C ALA A 71 8.13 -0.86 -13.55
N LYS A 72 7.42 0.14 -14.07
CA LYS A 72 8.02 1.23 -14.86
C LYS A 72 9.00 2.05 -14.00
N ASP A 73 8.58 2.49 -12.82
CA ASP A 73 9.45 3.27 -11.91
C ASP A 73 10.74 2.50 -11.56
N CYS A 74 10.63 1.18 -11.34
CA CYS A 74 11.80 0.34 -11.11
C CYS A 74 12.74 0.28 -12.32
N ARG A 75 12.19 0.13 -13.54
CA ARG A 75 12.99 0.16 -14.78
C ARG A 75 13.68 1.51 -14.95
N ASP A 76 12.98 2.60 -14.69
CA ASP A 76 13.53 3.96 -14.81
C ASP A 76 14.70 4.18 -13.84
N ILE A 77 14.61 3.64 -12.61
CA ILE A 77 15.73 3.67 -11.64
C ILE A 77 16.94 2.89 -12.16
N VAL A 78 16.72 1.69 -12.72
CA VAL A 78 17.80 0.87 -13.29
C VAL A 78 18.46 1.60 -14.45
N ILE A 79 17.66 2.08 -15.41
CA ILE A 79 18.16 2.80 -16.60
C ILE A 79 18.99 4.02 -16.17
N LYS A 80 18.46 4.84 -15.26
CA LYS A 80 19.14 6.05 -14.78
C LYS A 80 20.47 5.71 -14.08
N SER A 81 20.46 4.68 -13.25
CA SER A 81 21.66 4.25 -12.51
C SER A 81 22.72 3.69 -13.47
N SER A 82 22.31 2.90 -14.47
CA SER A 82 23.20 2.39 -15.51
C SER A 82 23.78 3.51 -16.36
N GLN A 83 22.97 4.49 -16.78
CA GLN A 83 23.46 5.66 -17.53
C GLN A 83 24.49 6.47 -16.74
N THR A 84 24.22 6.71 -15.46
CA THR A 84 25.17 7.43 -14.59
C THR A 84 26.50 6.69 -14.50
N PHE A 85 26.46 5.36 -14.35
CA PHE A 85 27.65 4.53 -14.30
C PHE A 85 28.42 4.51 -15.62
N ILE A 86 27.73 4.41 -16.75
CA ILE A 86 28.36 4.49 -18.08
C ILE A 86 29.07 5.84 -18.23
N ASN A 87 28.43 6.94 -17.85
CA ASN A 87 29.06 8.27 -17.92
C ASN A 87 30.32 8.36 -17.02
N ASP A 88 30.31 7.73 -15.84
CA ASP A 88 31.48 7.67 -14.97
C ASP A 88 32.64 6.89 -15.63
N ILE A 89 32.34 5.77 -16.30
CA ILE A 89 33.31 4.99 -17.07
C ILE A 89 33.84 5.80 -18.28
N GLU A 90 32.97 6.51 -18.99
CA GLU A 90 33.36 7.38 -20.11
C GLU A 90 34.31 8.49 -19.66
N ASN A 91 34.06 9.10 -18.50
CA ASN A 91 34.96 10.11 -17.94
C ASN A 91 36.33 9.53 -17.61
N LYS A 92 36.38 8.36 -16.94
CA LYS A 92 37.66 7.64 -16.68
C LYS A 92 38.39 7.30 -17.98
N PHE A 93 37.66 6.91 -19.02
CA PHE A 93 38.23 6.60 -20.33
C PHE A 93 38.84 7.83 -21.00
N ASN A 94 38.17 8.97 -20.90
CA ASN A 94 38.67 10.24 -21.43
C ASN A 94 39.93 10.70 -20.69
N ASP A 95 39.95 10.61 -19.35
CA ASP A 95 41.14 10.90 -18.54
C ASP A 95 42.32 10.01 -18.93
N LEU A 96 42.07 8.72 -19.18
CA LEU A 96 43.09 7.78 -19.65
C LEU A 96 43.62 8.17 -21.04
N ASN A 97 42.73 8.59 -21.95
CA ASN A 97 43.13 9.06 -23.28
C ASN A 97 44.02 10.30 -23.22
N GLU A 98 43.75 11.26 -22.34
CA GLU A 98 44.62 12.42 -22.16
C GLU A 98 45.98 12.01 -21.60
N LYS A 99 46.03 11.12 -20.59
CA LYS A 99 47.31 10.57 -20.08
C LYS A 99 48.12 9.85 -21.15
N ILE A 100 47.47 9.09 -22.03
CA ILE A 100 48.14 8.43 -23.16
C ILE A 100 48.81 9.48 -24.06
N LYS A 101 48.12 10.60 -24.36
CA LYS A 101 48.68 11.69 -25.15
C LYS A 101 49.88 12.34 -24.46
N GLU A 102 49.80 12.61 -23.16
CA GLU A 102 50.89 13.17 -22.34
C GLU A 102 52.14 12.28 -22.40
N ILE A 103 52.00 10.98 -22.11
CA ILE A 103 53.10 10.00 -22.17
C ILE A 103 53.75 9.94 -23.56
N HIS A 104 52.93 10.03 -24.61
CA HIS A 104 53.43 10.07 -25.99
C HIS A 104 54.17 11.37 -26.34
N GLN A 105 53.73 12.51 -25.82
CA GLN A 105 54.34 13.82 -26.09
C GLN A 105 55.66 14.02 -25.34
N GLU A 106 55.73 13.59 -24.08
CA GLU A 106 56.91 13.79 -23.23
C GLU A 106 58.02 12.77 -23.49
N SER A 107 57.80 11.79 -24.37
CA SER A 107 58.73 10.68 -24.65
C SER A 107 59.11 9.87 -23.41
N GLU A 108 58.30 9.92 -22.34
CA GLU A 108 58.48 9.18 -21.08
C GLU A 108 57.95 7.73 -21.16
N LEU A 109 58.07 7.10 -22.34
CA LEU A 109 57.66 5.72 -22.54
C LEU A 109 58.55 4.80 -21.71
N ASN A 110 58.00 4.29 -20.62
CA ASN A 110 58.63 3.31 -19.76
C ASN A 110 57.63 2.18 -19.42
N GLU A 111 58.18 1.07 -18.93
CA GLU A 111 57.40 -0.15 -18.62
C GLU A 111 56.37 0.10 -17.52
N THR A 112 56.66 1.01 -16.59
CA THR A 112 55.75 1.40 -15.51
C THR A 112 54.50 2.10 -16.04
N ASN A 113 54.67 3.06 -16.96
CA ASN A 113 53.58 3.79 -17.61
C ASN A 113 52.72 2.84 -18.47
N LEU A 114 53.34 1.92 -19.21
CA LEU A 114 52.63 0.90 -19.97
C LEU A 114 51.82 -0.06 -19.09
N ASN A 115 52.38 -0.51 -17.97
CA ASN A 115 51.65 -1.38 -17.03
C ASN A 115 50.52 -0.63 -16.31
N TYR A 116 50.71 0.65 -15.97
CA TYR A 116 49.65 1.49 -15.41
C TYR A 116 48.45 1.59 -16.37
N LEU A 117 48.68 1.93 -17.64
CA LEU A 117 47.62 2.04 -18.65
C LEU A 117 46.87 0.72 -18.86
N LYS A 118 47.61 -0.41 -18.94
CA LYS A 118 47.02 -1.75 -19.05
C LYS A 118 46.14 -2.10 -17.85
N ASN A 119 46.62 -1.84 -16.63
CA ASN A 119 45.87 -2.14 -15.42
C ASN A 119 44.59 -1.31 -15.32
N GLN A 120 44.63 -0.02 -15.69
CA GLN A 120 43.44 0.83 -15.71
C GLN A 120 42.38 0.33 -16.72
N LEU A 121 42.80 -0.13 -17.90
CA LEU A 121 41.88 -0.73 -18.88
C LEU A 121 41.25 -2.03 -18.36
N ILE A 122 42.03 -2.88 -17.68
CA ILE A 122 41.53 -4.12 -17.09
C ILE A 122 40.51 -3.81 -15.98
N GLU A 123 40.83 -2.90 -15.06
CA GLU A 123 39.94 -2.48 -13.97
C GLU A 123 38.61 -1.92 -14.50
N MET A 124 38.65 -1.03 -15.50
CA MET A 124 37.45 -0.48 -16.13
C MET A 124 36.61 -1.56 -16.84
N THR A 125 37.28 -2.53 -17.48
CA THR A 125 36.59 -3.65 -18.14
C THR A 125 35.89 -4.56 -17.12
N GLU A 126 36.54 -4.82 -15.98
CA GLU A 126 35.94 -5.58 -14.88
C GLU A 126 34.76 -4.86 -14.23
N GLU A 127 34.90 -3.54 -13.99
CA GLU A 127 33.80 -2.70 -13.48
C GLU A 127 32.59 -2.70 -14.43
N LEU A 128 32.83 -2.59 -15.75
CA LEU A 128 31.76 -2.58 -16.75
C LEU A 128 31.01 -3.92 -16.81
N ASN A 129 31.73 -5.04 -16.69
CA ASN A 129 31.15 -6.37 -16.73
C ASN A 129 30.42 -6.76 -15.43
N ASN A 130 30.76 -6.15 -14.30
CA ASN A 130 30.15 -6.41 -13.00
C ASN A 130 29.81 -5.08 -12.29
N PRO A 131 28.77 -4.35 -12.74
CA PRO A 131 28.43 -3.05 -12.17
C PRO A 131 28.04 -3.18 -10.68
N PRO A 132 28.82 -2.63 -9.74
CA PRO A 132 28.63 -2.87 -8.31
C PRO A 132 27.48 -2.05 -7.70
N ASN A 133 26.80 -1.23 -8.49
CA ASN A 133 25.93 -0.15 -8.04
C ASN A 133 24.42 -0.47 -8.10
N ILE A 134 24.02 -1.59 -8.69
CA ILE A 134 22.62 -1.99 -8.84
C ILE A 134 22.47 -3.48 -8.51
N SER A 135 21.62 -3.80 -7.54
CA SER A 135 21.20 -5.18 -7.26
C SER A 135 19.67 -5.27 -7.31
N ILE A 136 19.15 -6.26 -8.04
CA ILE A 136 17.72 -6.55 -8.07
C ILE A 136 17.43 -7.65 -7.05
N GLN A 137 16.53 -7.40 -6.12
CA GLN A 137 16.06 -8.41 -5.17
C GLN A 137 14.59 -8.71 -5.44
N LYS A 138 14.28 -10.01 -5.55
CA LYS A 138 12.90 -10.50 -5.64
C LYS A 138 12.36 -10.63 -4.22
N ASP A 139 11.28 -9.92 -3.91
CA ASP A 139 10.52 -10.20 -2.69
C ASP A 139 9.64 -11.45 -2.92
N THR A 140 9.78 -12.44 -2.04
CA THR A 140 9.04 -13.71 -2.12
C THR A 140 7.85 -13.76 -1.18
N GLN A 141 7.53 -12.68 -0.46
CA GLN A 141 6.54 -12.69 0.62
C GLN A 141 5.16 -12.11 0.24
N SER A 142 4.92 -11.76 -1.03
CA SER A 142 3.65 -11.19 -1.53
C SER A 142 2.99 -12.08 -2.60
N PHE A 143 1.64 -12.12 -2.63
CA PHE A 143 0.84 -12.76 -3.69
C PHE A 143 1.15 -12.17 -5.08
N ILE A 144 1.69 -10.95 -5.13
CA ILE A 144 2.23 -10.31 -6.32
C ILE A 144 3.71 -10.05 -6.08
N ASN A 145 4.59 -10.68 -6.86
CA ASN A 145 6.04 -10.50 -6.75
C ASN A 145 6.41 -9.01 -6.89
N GLU A 146 6.84 -8.38 -5.79
CA GLU A 146 7.33 -7.00 -5.81
C GLU A 146 8.81 -7.01 -6.18
N ILE A 147 9.20 -6.24 -7.20
CA ILE A 147 10.60 -6.06 -7.60
C ILE A 147 11.09 -4.77 -6.95
N SER A 148 12.09 -4.87 -6.08
CA SER A 148 12.73 -3.70 -5.45
C SER A 148 14.11 -3.46 -6.07
N VAL A 149 14.39 -2.22 -6.43
CA VAL A 149 15.70 -1.78 -6.94
C VAL A 149 16.43 -1.00 -5.87
N ILE A 150 17.56 -1.52 -5.41
CA ILE A 150 18.42 -0.85 -4.43
C ILE A 150 19.58 -0.19 -5.19
N SER A 151 19.62 1.15 -5.20
CA SER A 151 20.77 1.93 -5.65
C SER A 151 21.54 2.40 -4.41
N SER A 152 22.80 2.00 -4.27
CA SER A 152 23.60 2.33 -3.10
C SER A 152 24.84 3.16 -3.46
N LYS A 153 24.90 4.40 -2.94
CA LYS A 153 26.18 5.00 -2.52
C LYS A 153 26.49 4.37 -1.18
N LYS A 154 27.57 3.58 -1.07
CA LYS A 154 27.93 2.81 0.12
C LYS A 154 27.64 3.58 1.42
N PRO A 155 26.60 3.21 2.20
CA PRO A 155 26.47 3.72 3.55
C PRO A 155 27.40 2.91 4.44
N LYS A 156 28.17 3.60 5.29
CA LYS A 156 28.68 2.99 6.52
C LYS A 156 27.48 2.34 7.21
N PHE A 157 27.49 1.02 7.34
CA PHE A 157 26.47 0.27 8.08
C PHE A 157 26.53 0.67 9.55
N ASN A 158 25.86 1.76 9.92
CA ASN A 158 25.34 1.90 11.25
C ASN A 158 24.16 0.90 11.33
N LYS A 159 24.22 -0.04 12.27
CA LYS A 159 23.20 -1.11 12.46
C LYS A 159 21.75 -0.57 12.59
N TRP A 160 21.57 0.73 12.79
CA TRP A 160 20.32 1.46 12.60
C TRP A 160 20.59 2.95 12.29
N LYS A 161 19.62 3.63 11.66
CA LYS A 161 19.66 5.08 11.45
C LYS A 161 19.48 5.78 12.81
N GLN A 162 20.48 6.54 13.26
CA GLN A 162 20.47 7.25 14.56
C GLN A 162 19.47 8.43 14.63
N THR A 163 18.63 8.60 13.61
CA THR A 163 17.53 9.58 13.59
C THR A 163 16.18 8.91 13.82
N ALA A 164 16.16 7.71 14.44
CA ALA A 164 14.92 7.01 14.74
C ALA A 164 14.08 7.82 15.73
N ILE A 165 12.77 7.81 15.53
CA ILE A 165 11.80 8.42 16.43
C ILE A 165 11.03 7.33 17.17
N THR A 166 10.57 7.64 18.38
CA THR A 166 9.60 6.79 19.06
C THR A 166 8.26 6.88 18.33
N ALA A 167 7.90 5.85 17.58
CA ALA A 167 6.60 5.74 16.92
C ALA A 167 5.47 5.40 17.90
N ALA A 168 5.83 4.89 19.08
CA ALA A 168 4.98 4.09 19.91
C ALA A 168 5.52 4.07 21.36
N GLY A 169 4.79 4.68 22.30
CA GLY A 169 5.08 4.60 23.73
C GLY A 169 6.21 5.53 24.17
N GLY A 170 7.25 4.97 24.81
CA GLY A 170 8.45 5.72 25.23
C GLY A 170 8.36 6.46 26.57
N ASN A 171 7.18 6.55 27.19
CA ASN A 171 6.96 7.30 28.43
C ASN A 171 6.76 6.40 29.66
N ARG A 172 7.60 5.36 29.81
CA ARG A 172 7.54 4.30 30.83
C ARG A 172 6.40 3.29 30.59
N ARG A 173 6.39 2.22 31.41
CA ARG A 173 5.31 1.22 31.40
C ARG A 173 4.03 1.77 32.02
N GLY A 174 2.87 1.43 31.45
CA GLY A 174 1.58 1.80 32.03
C GLY A 174 0.39 1.36 31.18
N GLN A 175 -0.83 1.61 31.67
CA GLN A 175 -2.09 1.17 31.04
C GLN A 175 -2.77 2.26 30.20
N LYS A 176 -2.31 3.51 30.27
CA LYS A 176 -2.86 4.61 29.46
C LYS A 176 -2.63 4.35 27.97
N LEU A 177 -3.41 4.97 27.09
CA LEU A 177 -3.34 4.76 25.64
C LEU A 177 -2.05 5.30 25.00
N ASN A 178 -1.35 6.21 25.68
CA ASN A 178 -0.02 6.68 25.26
C ASN A 178 1.14 5.83 25.84
N LEU A 179 0.84 4.75 26.57
CA LEU A 179 1.80 3.87 27.23
C LEU A 179 1.56 2.40 26.82
N VAL A 180 2.61 1.60 26.90
CA VAL A 180 2.58 0.14 26.71
C VAL A 180 3.28 -0.53 27.88
N ASN A 181 2.95 -1.78 28.19
CA ASN A 181 3.45 -2.53 29.32
C ASN A 181 3.90 -3.92 28.86
N TYR A 182 5.22 -4.12 28.79
CA TYR A 182 5.84 -5.34 28.25
C TYR A 182 5.21 -5.78 26.92
N PRO A 183 5.34 -4.98 25.84
CA PRO A 183 4.90 -5.40 24.53
C PRO A 183 5.84 -6.47 23.95
N PHE A 184 5.29 -7.51 23.32
CA PHE A 184 6.07 -8.62 22.73
C PHE A 184 6.04 -8.65 21.21
N GLY A 185 4.88 -8.39 20.62
CA GLY A 185 4.66 -8.44 19.18
C GLY A 185 4.36 -7.08 18.57
N ILE A 186 4.78 -6.92 17.32
CA ILE A 186 4.53 -5.71 16.52
C ILE A 186 4.25 -6.09 15.06
N PHE A 187 3.23 -5.47 14.48
CA PHE A 187 2.91 -5.56 13.06
C PHE A 187 2.71 -4.17 12.47
N ILE A 188 3.05 -4.01 11.19
CA ILE A 188 2.88 -2.74 10.47
C ILE A 188 2.07 -3.01 9.21
N ASP A 189 0.93 -2.34 9.07
CA ASP A 189 0.10 -2.47 7.87
C ASP A 189 0.63 -1.64 6.68
N LYS A 190 -0.01 -1.79 5.51
CA LYS A 190 0.34 -1.02 4.30
C LYS A 190 0.14 0.49 4.45
N LYS A 191 -0.66 0.95 5.41
CA LYS A 191 -0.89 2.37 5.74
C LYS A 191 0.13 2.90 6.76
N LYS A 192 1.06 2.06 7.21
CA LYS A 192 2.06 2.34 8.25
C LYS A 192 1.45 2.58 9.64
N ASN A 193 0.28 1.99 9.91
CA ASN A 193 -0.24 1.87 11.26
C ASN A 193 0.53 0.76 11.99
N VAL A 194 0.81 0.98 13.26
CA VAL A 194 1.61 0.10 14.11
C VAL A 194 0.70 -0.61 15.09
N PHE A 195 0.59 -1.93 14.97
CA PHE A 195 -0.18 -2.79 15.85
C PHE A 195 0.76 -3.41 16.87
N ILE A 196 0.41 -3.34 18.15
CA ILE A 196 1.27 -3.80 19.24
C ILE A 196 0.49 -4.73 20.13
N ALA A 197 1.04 -5.93 20.35
CA ALA A 197 0.58 -6.84 21.40
C ALA A 197 1.11 -6.31 22.74
N ASP A 198 0.26 -5.56 23.46
CA ASP A 198 0.56 -4.93 24.74
C ASP A 198 0.31 -5.93 25.88
N SER A 199 1.23 -6.90 25.98
CA SER A 199 1.00 -8.20 26.61
C SER A 199 0.59 -8.11 28.08
N HIS A 200 1.25 -7.28 28.90
CA HIS A 200 0.87 -7.17 30.32
C HIS A 200 -0.36 -6.29 30.56
N ASN A 201 -0.86 -5.61 29.54
CA ASN A 201 -2.13 -4.89 29.59
C ASN A 201 -3.27 -5.69 28.95
N HIS A 202 -3.03 -6.94 28.51
CA HIS A 202 -4.08 -7.82 28.01
C HIS A 202 -4.88 -7.22 26.84
N ARG A 203 -4.18 -6.55 25.93
CA ARG A 203 -4.78 -5.81 24.81
C ARG A 203 -3.87 -5.77 23.59
N VAL A 204 -4.47 -5.47 22.45
CA VAL A 204 -3.76 -5.05 21.23
C VAL A 204 -4.11 -3.60 20.95
N VAL A 205 -3.10 -2.77 20.70
CA VAL A 205 -3.28 -1.35 20.38
C VAL A 205 -2.77 -1.02 18.98
N GLU A 206 -3.54 -0.22 18.25
CA GLU A 206 -3.16 0.37 16.97
C GLU A 206 -2.66 1.81 17.19
N TRP A 207 -1.50 2.12 16.63
CA TRP A 207 -0.94 3.47 16.55
C TRP A 207 -0.87 3.92 15.10
N LYS A 208 -1.68 4.93 14.76
CA LYS A 208 -1.57 5.61 13.47
C LYS A 208 -0.29 6.41 13.38
N CYS A 209 0.20 6.63 12.17
CA CYS A 209 1.40 7.43 11.93
C CYS A 209 1.28 8.82 12.60
N ASN A 210 2.26 9.19 13.42
CA ASN A 210 2.30 10.44 14.21
C ASN A 210 1.22 10.59 15.30
N ALA A 211 0.46 9.55 15.64
CA ALA A 211 -0.48 9.59 16.75
C ALA A 211 0.25 9.71 18.09
N LYS A 212 -0.36 10.44 19.05
CA LYS A 212 0.18 10.58 20.41
C LYS A 212 -0.28 9.47 21.36
N GLU A 213 -1.33 8.76 21.01
CA GLU A 213 -1.97 7.70 21.79
C GLU A 213 -2.58 6.65 20.85
N GLY A 214 -2.67 5.43 21.35
CA GLY A 214 -3.11 4.26 20.60
C GLY A 214 -4.59 4.04 20.77
N GLN A 215 -5.18 3.27 19.87
CA GLN A 215 -6.56 2.81 19.95
C GLN A 215 -6.56 1.32 20.29
N ILE A 216 -7.37 0.91 21.27
CA ILE A 216 -7.55 -0.52 21.55
C ILE A 216 -8.38 -1.11 20.42
N ILE A 217 -7.85 -2.16 19.78
CA ILE A 217 -8.54 -2.88 18.70
C ILE A 217 -8.98 -4.28 19.11
N ALA A 218 -8.40 -4.84 20.18
CA ALA A 218 -8.78 -6.11 20.76
C ALA A 218 -8.35 -6.17 22.24
N GLY A 219 -9.11 -6.91 23.05
CA GLY A 219 -8.86 -7.02 24.49
C GLY A 219 -9.09 -5.70 25.25
N GLY A 220 -8.38 -5.53 26.36
CA GLY A 220 -8.49 -4.35 27.22
C GLY A 220 -9.51 -4.48 28.36
N ASN A 221 -10.33 -5.54 28.35
CA ASN A 221 -11.32 -5.83 29.41
C ASN A 221 -10.79 -6.86 30.44
N GLY A 222 -9.48 -6.82 30.66
CA GLY A 222 -8.78 -7.71 31.59
C GLY A 222 -8.35 -9.03 30.96
N LYS A 223 -7.69 -9.83 31.79
CA LYS A 223 -7.23 -11.18 31.42
C LYS A 223 -8.40 -12.15 31.38
N GLY A 224 -8.53 -12.90 30.28
CA GLY A 224 -9.45 -14.03 30.20
C GLY A 224 -9.60 -14.59 28.80
N ASN A 225 -10.63 -15.40 28.61
CA ASN A 225 -10.95 -16.12 27.37
C ASN A 225 -12.32 -15.72 26.79
N GLN A 226 -12.89 -14.62 27.28
CA GLN A 226 -14.11 -14.03 26.72
C GLN A 226 -13.78 -13.33 25.38
N LEU A 227 -14.81 -13.09 24.56
CA LEU A 227 -14.66 -12.51 23.22
C LEU A 227 -13.95 -11.15 23.21
N ASP A 228 -14.05 -10.39 24.31
CA ASP A 228 -13.49 -9.06 24.50
C ASP A 228 -12.26 -9.04 25.45
N GLN A 229 -11.74 -10.21 25.82
CA GLN A 229 -10.59 -10.37 26.71
C GLN A 229 -9.41 -11.01 25.98
N LEU A 230 -8.19 -10.72 26.46
CA LEU A 230 -6.97 -11.40 26.02
C LEU A 230 -6.13 -11.79 27.24
N ASN A 231 -5.36 -12.87 27.15
CA ASN A 231 -4.46 -13.36 28.18
C ASN A 231 -3.00 -13.32 27.72
N ARG A 232 -2.37 -12.13 27.82
CA ARG A 232 -0.97 -11.92 27.46
C ARG A 232 -0.72 -12.22 25.98
N PRO A 233 -1.31 -11.42 25.08
CA PRO A 233 -1.08 -11.57 23.65
C PRO A 233 0.42 -11.42 23.39
N THR A 234 1.02 -12.39 22.70
CA THR A 234 2.46 -12.44 22.43
C THR A 234 2.79 -11.88 21.05
N ASP A 235 1.87 -12.05 20.09
CA ASP A 235 2.05 -11.55 18.74
C ASP A 235 0.72 -11.15 18.10
N VAL A 236 0.81 -10.29 17.09
CA VAL A 236 -0.34 -9.83 16.30
C VAL A 236 0.06 -9.77 14.84
N ILE A 237 -0.79 -10.30 13.96
CA ILE A 237 -0.70 -10.09 12.51
C ILE A 237 -2.07 -9.69 11.98
N TYR A 238 -2.07 -9.01 10.84
CA TYR A 238 -3.30 -8.67 10.14
C TYR A 238 -3.35 -9.40 8.81
N ASP A 239 -4.36 -10.24 8.65
CA ASP A 239 -4.69 -10.90 7.40
C ASP A 239 -5.48 -9.92 6.52
N GLN A 240 -4.78 -9.37 5.53
CA GLN A 240 -5.36 -8.42 4.60
C GLN A 240 -6.37 -9.05 3.63
N GLN A 241 -6.31 -10.37 3.38
CA GLN A 241 -7.26 -11.01 2.46
C GLN A 241 -8.64 -11.16 3.10
N ASN A 242 -8.67 -11.46 4.41
CA ASN A 242 -9.89 -11.72 5.16
C ASN A 242 -10.29 -10.55 6.09
N ASP A 243 -9.64 -9.39 5.98
CA ASP A 243 -9.82 -8.22 6.85
C ASP A 243 -9.88 -8.59 8.34
N SER A 244 -8.96 -9.46 8.77
CA SER A 244 -9.01 -10.13 10.07
C SER A 244 -7.71 -9.95 10.83
N THR A 245 -7.81 -9.66 12.13
CA THR A 245 -6.62 -9.61 13.02
C THR A 245 -6.45 -10.96 13.70
N ILE A 246 -5.28 -11.56 13.55
CA ILE A 246 -4.91 -12.81 14.21
C ILE A 246 -3.99 -12.48 15.38
N ILE A 247 -4.38 -12.91 16.57
CA ILE A 247 -3.69 -12.60 17.82
C ILE A 247 -3.24 -13.91 18.45
N ALA A 248 -1.95 -14.04 18.70
CA ALA A 248 -1.42 -15.15 19.48
C ALA A 248 -1.57 -14.81 20.96
N ASP A 249 -2.38 -15.58 21.68
CA ASP A 249 -2.75 -15.33 23.07
C ASP A 249 -2.54 -16.59 23.92
N TYR A 250 -2.20 -16.44 25.22
CA TYR A 250 -1.71 -17.51 26.09
C TYR A 250 -2.80 -18.28 26.84
#